data_AF-A0A920S303-F1
#
_entry.id   AF-A0A920S303-F1
#
_cell.length_a   1.000
_cell.length_b   1.000
_cell.length_c   1.000
_cell.angle_alpha   90.00
_cell.angle_beta   90.00
_cell.angle_gamma   90.00
#
_symmetry.space_group_name_H-M   'P 1'
#
loop_
_entity.id
_entity.type
_entity.pdbx_description
1 polymer ?
#
loop_
_entity_poly.entity_id
_entity_poly.type
_entity_poly.pdbx_seq_one_letter_code
_entity_poly.pdbx_strand_id
1 'polypeptide(L)'
;MPPCVSGYFDSRQDIWQEPIDRNVFGLLEQFGDAELATLIAPRPLIIDAARGPEATIPGGRGAPARVVTPALDSVRAEVARAQKLTNGLKPKPSIQLAAADEPLAGQALGQFLDSLEPGAVLGQAGAANITDRRSGFSAAKRHAEQVHKLDRHTQWVLRESPYVRKRFYKPDTSSLAKFEASNEKYRRQFYEDVIGRFDNKMLPFNARSRKSYESEKWVGHEVTLDIFPDVIAYGFCFYRVT
;
A
#
# COMPACT_ATOMS: atom_id res chain seq x y z
N MET A 1 0.69 -0.18 -25.44
CA MET A 1 0.87 1.28 -25.37
C MET A 1 1.96 1.59 -24.34
N PRO A 2 2.92 2.47 -24.64
CA PRO A 2 3.82 3.03 -23.63
C PRO A 2 3.03 3.81 -22.57
N PRO A 3 3.40 3.77 -21.29
CA PRO A 3 2.82 4.62 -20.26
C PRO A 3 3.65 5.90 -20.01
N CYS A 4 2.95 6.95 -19.58
CA CYS A 4 3.53 8.15 -18.99
C CYS A 4 3.00 8.30 -17.56
N VAL A 5 3.89 8.46 -16.58
CA VAL A 5 3.55 8.61 -15.15
C VAL A 5 3.96 10.00 -14.71
N SER A 6 3.00 10.84 -14.33
CA SER A 6 3.24 12.24 -13.97
C SER A 6 2.93 12.49 -12.49
N GLY A 7 3.88 13.13 -11.79
CA GLY A 7 3.71 13.60 -10.40
C GLY A 7 3.45 12.52 -9.36
N TYR A 8 3.84 11.27 -9.63
CA TYR A 8 3.60 10.12 -8.74
C TYR A 8 4.86 9.30 -8.44
N PHE A 9 5.72 9.08 -9.45
CA PHE A 9 6.84 8.15 -9.36
C PHE A 9 7.88 8.60 -8.32
N ASP A 10 8.12 7.79 -7.29
CA ASP A 10 9.05 8.14 -6.21
C ASP A 10 9.54 6.89 -5.44
N SER A 11 10.52 7.08 -4.56
CA SER A 11 10.86 6.10 -3.53
C SER A 11 9.69 5.91 -2.57
N ARG A 12 9.22 4.67 -2.42
CA ARG A 12 8.08 4.32 -1.56
C ARG A 12 8.46 4.01 -0.10
N GLN A 13 9.71 4.27 0.31
CA GLN A 13 10.19 3.92 1.65
C GLN A 13 9.41 4.63 2.77
N ASP A 14 8.83 5.79 2.47
CA ASP A 14 8.04 6.60 3.41
C ASP A 14 6.53 6.47 3.23
N ILE A 15 6.04 5.43 2.55
CA ILE A 15 4.60 5.25 2.25
C ILE A 15 3.72 5.17 3.50
N TRP A 16 4.29 4.83 4.66
CA TRP A 16 3.60 4.82 5.95
C TRP A 16 3.14 6.22 6.40
N GLN A 17 3.69 7.29 5.81
CA GLN A 17 3.29 8.68 6.02
C GLN A 17 2.15 9.12 5.09
N GLU A 18 1.84 8.31 4.07
CA GLU A 18 0.75 8.53 3.13
C GLU A 18 -0.58 7.98 3.67
N PRO A 19 -1.73 8.38 3.10
CA PRO A 19 -3.03 7.81 3.45
C PRO A 19 -3.05 6.28 3.34
N ILE A 20 -3.78 5.61 4.25
CA ILE A 20 -3.78 4.13 4.36
C ILE A 20 -4.20 3.42 3.08
N ASP A 21 -5.04 4.04 2.25
CA ASP A 21 -5.48 3.52 0.94
C ASP A 21 -4.34 3.41 -0.09
N ARG A 22 -3.21 4.07 0.15
CA ARG A 22 -2.00 3.99 -0.67
C ARG A 22 -1.01 2.95 -0.15
N ASN A 23 -1.18 2.49 1.09
CA ASN A 23 -0.35 1.45 1.69
C ASN A 23 -0.86 0.06 1.28
N VAL A 24 -0.21 -0.54 0.28
CA VAL A 24 -0.51 -1.91 -0.17
C VAL A 24 0.32 -2.90 0.64
N PHE A 25 -0.36 -3.78 1.38
CA PHE A 25 0.29 -4.79 2.21
C PHE A 25 1.25 -5.67 1.40
N GLY A 26 2.47 -5.86 1.89
CA GLY A 26 3.51 -6.67 1.24
C GLY A 26 4.16 -6.04 0.00
N LEU A 27 3.72 -4.86 -0.47
CA LEU A 27 4.28 -4.23 -1.67
C LEU A 27 5.79 -4.02 -1.52
N LEU A 28 6.22 -3.37 -0.44
CA LEU A 28 7.63 -3.01 -0.22
C LEU A 28 8.53 -4.17 0.20
N GLU A 29 7.99 -5.36 0.46
CA GLU A 29 8.84 -6.54 0.69
C GLU A 29 9.61 -6.92 -0.58
N GLN A 30 9.03 -6.64 -1.75
CA GLN A 30 9.58 -7.09 -3.03
C GLN A 30 9.59 -5.99 -4.11
N PHE A 31 8.80 -4.92 -3.97
CA PHE A 31 8.58 -3.94 -5.03
C PHE A 31 8.48 -2.51 -4.51
N GLY A 32 9.20 -1.59 -5.14
CA GLY A 32 8.93 -0.15 -5.18
C GLY A 32 8.56 0.30 -6.59
N ASP A 33 8.48 1.61 -6.81
CA ASP A 33 8.14 2.16 -8.13
C ASP A 33 9.20 1.75 -9.18
N ALA A 34 10.48 1.65 -8.82
CA ALA A 34 11.51 1.17 -9.74
C ALA A 34 11.32 -0.29 -10.17
N GLU A 35 10.95 -1.21 -9.27
CA GLU A 35 10.65 -2.59 -9.64
C GLU A 35 9.38 -2.66 -10.51
N LEU A 36 8.34 -1.88 -10.18
CA LEU A 36 7.13 -1.81 -11.00
C LEU A 36 7.43 -1.29 -12.41
N ALA A 37 8.34 -0.33 -12.54
CA ALA A 37 8.81 0.16 -13.84
C ALA A 37 9.45 -0.95 -14.70
N THR A 38 10.09 -1.95 -14.08
CA THR A 38 10.68 -3.08 -14.82
C THR A 38 9.64 -3.94 -15.52
N LEU A 39 8.40 -4.01 -15.02
CA LEU A 39 7.31 -4.78 -15.61
C LEU A 39 6.79 -4.18 -16.94
N ILE A 40 7.17 -2.94 -17.23
CA ILE A 40 6.85 -2.28 -18.50
C ILE A 40 7.84 -2.67 -19.59
N ALA A 41 9.07 -3.04 -19.21
CA ALA A 41 10.11 -3.40 -20.15
C ALA A 41 9.64 -4.51 -21.12
N PRO A 42 10.05 -4.45 -22.40
CA PRO A 42 10.97 -3.48 -22.98
C PRO A 42 10.29 -2.18 -23.49
N ARG A 43 8.99 -2.00 -23.26
CA ARG A 43 8.27 -0.83 -23.78
C ARG A 43 8.81 0.47 -23.16
N PRO A 44 8.78 1.60 -23.89
CA PRO A 44 9.15 2.88 -23.33
C PRO A 44 8.26 3.24 -22.13
N LEU A 45 8.87 3.80 -21.08
CA LEU A 45 8.21 4.42 -19.93
C LEU A 45 8.72 5.85 -19.81
N ILE A 46 7.79 6.80 -19.74
CA ILE A 46 8.09 8.20 -19.50
C ILE A 46 7.72 8.51 -18.05
N ILE A 47 8.69 8.98 -17.28
CA ILE A 47 8.49 9.51 -15.93
C ILE A 47 8.53 11.03 -16.03
N ASP A 48 7.44 11.66 -15.63
CA ASP A 48 7.30 13.10 -15.58
C ASP A 48 7.35 13.55 -14.12
N ALA A 49 8.53 14.03 -13.70
CA ALA A 49 8.78 14.60 -12.38
C ALA A 49 8.18 16.01 -12.32
N ALA A 50 6.87 16.03 -12.13
CA ALA A 50 6.06 17.23 -12.03
C ALA A 50 5.31 17.31 -10.71
N ARG A 51 4.59 18.42 -10.51
CA ARG A 51 3.77 18.60 -9.31
C ARG A 51 2.69 17.53 -9.21
N GLY A 52 2.71 16.81 -8.10
CA GLY A 52 1.72 15.80 -7.76
C GLY A 52 0.52 16.41 -7.02
N PRO A 53 -0.53 15.61 -6.75
CA PRO A 53 -1.57 16.01 -5.83
C PRO A 53 -0.98 16.22 -4.43
N GLU A 54 -1.33 17.34 -3.78
CA GLU A 54 -0.87 17.66 -2.43
C GLU A 54 -2.06 17.70 -1.47
N ALA A 55 -1.93 17.02 -0.34
CA ALA A 55 -2.95 17.00 0.70
C ALA A 55 -2.32 16.76 2.06
N THR A 56 -2.78 17.47 3.08
CA THR A 56 -2.47 17.17 4.48
C THR A 56 -3.77 16.77 5.16
N ILE A 57 -3.81 15.55 5.68
CA ILE A 57 -4.95 14.99 6.38
C ILE A 57 -4.65 15.05 7.87
N PRO A 58 -5.33 15.92 8.64
CA PRO A 58 -5.11 15.99 10.07
C PRO A 58 -5.54 14.68 10.73
N GLY A 59 -4.81 14.29 11.77
CA GLY A 59 -5.17 13.14 12.60
C GLY A 59 -6.48 13.37 13.36
N GLY A 60 -7.02 12.30 13.94
CA GLY A 60 -8.22 12.35 14.78
C GLY A 60 -8.74 10.95 15.05
N ARG A 61 -9.71 10.49 14.25
CA ARG A 61 -10.16 9.08 14.29
C ARG A 61 -9.20 8.12 13.58
N GLY A 62 -8.24 8.64 12.81
CA GLY A 62 -7.18 7.89 12.14
C GLY A 62 -5.82 8.57 12.31
N ALA A 63 -4.77 7.89 11.85
CA ALA A 63 -3.42 8.44 11.84
C ALA A 63 -3.33 9.66 10.90
N PRO A 64 -2.54 10.69 11.25
CA PRO A 64 -2.26 11.79 10.33
C PRO A 64 -1.56 11.25 9.08
N ALA A 65 -1.84 11.86 7.93
CA ALA A 65 -1.25 11.46 6.67
C ALA A 65 -0.98 12.68 5.77
N ARG A 66 -0.01 12.56 4.88
CA ARG A 66 0.26 13.58 3.86
C ARG A 66 0.49 12.97 2.48
N VAL A 67 0.08 13.70 1.46
CA VAL A 67 0.47 13.48 0.07
C VAL A 67 1.24 14.71 -0.35
N VAL A 68 2.47 14.52 -0.82
CA VAL A 68 3.37 15.60 -1.23
C VAL A 68 3.83 15.35 -2.66
N THR A 69 4.22 16.41 -3.35
CA THR A 69 4.93 16.28 -4.62
C THR A 69 6.27 15.55 -4.41
N PRO A 70 6.57 14.50 -5.18
CA PRO A 70 7.86 13.83 -5.13
C PRO A 70 9.04 14.79 -5.32
N ALA A 71 10.05 14.69 -4.47
CA ALA A 71 11.25 15.52 -4.61
C ALA A 71 12.04 15.08 -5.85
N LEU A 72 12.40 16.02 -6.73
CA LEU A 72 13.06 15.72 -8.01
C LEU A 72 14.29 14.80 -7.86
N ASP A 73 15.10 15.00 -6.82
CA ASP A 73 16.28 14.16 -6.56
C ASP A 73 15.92 12.72 -6.21
N SER A 74 14.83 12.53 -5.46
CA SER A 74 14.30 11.20 -5.13
C SER A 74 13.77 10.50 -6.39
N VAL A 75 13.02 11.23 -7.25
CA VAL A 75 12.57 10.71 -8.55
C VAL A 75 13.74 10.30 -9.44
N ARG A 76 14.79 11.14 -9.52
CA ARG A 76 16.00 10.84 -10.29
C ARG A 76 16.70 9.58 -9.78
N ALA A 77 16.82 9.43 -8.46
CA ALA A 77 17.43 8.25 -7.84
C ALA A 77 16.63 6.98 -8.14
N GLU A 78 15.29 7.05 -8.04
CA GLU A 78 14.42 5.91 -8.30
C GLU A 78 14.40 5.52 -9.80
N VAL A 79 14.44 6.51 -10.71
CA VAL A 79 14.59 6.25 -12.15
C VAL A 79 15.93 5.58 -12.46
N ALA A 80 17.02 6.05 -11.87
CA ALA A 80 18.34 5.44 -12.03
C ALA A 80 18.35 3.99 -11.52
N ARG A 81 17.64 3.72 -10.42
CA ARG A 81 17.45 2.37 -9.89
C ARG A 81 16.70 1.48 -10.89
N ALA A 82 15.61 1.97 -11.48
CA ALA A 82 14.83 1.24 -12.49
C ALA A 82 15.66 0.93 -13.76
N GLN A 83 16.45 1.89 -14.23
CA GLN A 83 17.36 1.71 -15.36
C GLN A 83 18.45 0.66 -15.06
N LYS A 84 19.00 0.67 -13.84
CA LYS A 84 19.99 -0.33 -13.41
C LYS A 84 19.41 -1.74 -13.40
N LEU A 85 18.19 -1.92 -12.88
CA LEU A 85 17.51 -3.21 -12.83
C LEU A 85 17.23 -3.78 -14.23
N THR A 86 17.10 -2.93 -15.23
CA THR A 86 16.69 -3.32 -16.59
C THR A 86 17.83 -3.33 -17.62
N ASN A 87 19.06 -2.96 -17.23
CA ASN A 87 20.20 -2.79 -18.14
C ASN A 87 20.60 -4.05 -18.93
N GLY A 88 20.32 -5.25 -18.39
CA GLY A 88 20.63 -6.53 -19.03
C GLY A 88 19.59 -7.03 -20.03
N LEU A 89 18.44 -6.35 -20.16
CA LEU A 89 17.33 -6.82 -20.98
C LEU A 89 17.55 -6.55 -22.47
N LYS A 90 17.07 -7.47 -23.31
CA LYS A 90 17.05 -7.35 -24.77
C LYS A 90 15.61 -7.54 -25.27
N PRO A 91 15.04 -6.60 -26.03
CA PRO A 91 15.61 -5.31 -26.45
C PRO A 91 15.80 -4.34 -25.26
N LYS A 92 16.72 -3.39 -25.42
CA LYS A 92 17.06 -2.41 -24.38
C LYS A 92 15.82 -1.56 -24.04
N PRO A 93 15.35 -1.56 -22.78
CA PRO A 93 14.22 -0.73 -22.38
C PRO A 93 14.58 0.76 -22.40
N SER A 94 13.56 1.60 -22.63
CA SER A 94 13.68 3.05 -22.58
C SER A 94 12.90 3.58 -21.38
N ILE A 95 13.59 3.92 -20.30
CA ILE A 95 13.00 4.64 -19.16
C ILE A 95 13.53 6.07 -19.21
N GLN A 96 12.65 7.02 -19.51
CA GLN A 96 13.00 8.43 -19.69
C GLN A 96 12.45 9.26 -18.54
N LEU A 97 13.18 10.33 -18.20
CA LEU A 97 12.76 11.32 -17.22
C LEU A 97 12.58 12.67 -17.91
N ALA A 98 11.41 13.26 -17.73
CA ALA A 98 11.13 14.67 -17.95
C ALA A 98 10.94 15.35 -16.59
N ALA A 99 11.34 16.60 -16.47
CA ALA A 99 11.18 17.38 -15.25
C ALA A 99 10.70 18.77 -15.58
N ALA A 100 9.55 19.15 -15.04
CA ALA A 100 8.93 20.46 -15.15
C ALA A 100 7.94 20.60 -14.00
N ASP A 101 7.68 21.82 -13.53
CA ASP A 101 6.74 21.99 -12.40
C ASP A 101 5.30 21.58 -12.79
N GLU A 102 4.87 21.92 -14.00
CA GLU A 102 3.54 21.61 -14.50
C GLU A 102 3.45 20.16 -15.03
N PRO A 103 2.43 19.39 -14.61
CA PRO A 103 2.27 18.01 -15.06
C PRO A 103 2.00 17.94 -16.56
N LEU A 104 2.62 16.96 -17.20
CA LEU A 104 2.56 16.72 -18.64
C LEU A 104 2.99 17.95 -19.45
N ALA A 105 4.05 18.65 -18.99
CA ALA A 105 4.67 19.72 -19.75
C ALA A 105 5.20 19.24 -21.12
N GLY A 106 5.56 20.18 -21.99
CA GLY A 106 5.90 19.90 -23.37
C GLY A 106 7.01 18.85 -23.56
N GLN A 107 7.98 18.77 -22.65
CA GLN A 107 9.02 17.74 -22.70
C GLN A 107 8.45 16.33 -22.47
N ALA A 108 7.65 16.14 -21.41
CA ALA A 108 7.04 14.85 -21.09
C ALA A 108 6.07 14.39 -22.18
N LEU A 109 5.23 15.31 -22.68
CA LEU A 109 4.32 15.04 -23.79
C LEU A 109 5.06 14.73 -25.09
N GLY A 110 6.12 15.47 -25.40
CA GLY A 110 6.94 15.22 -26.59
C GLY A 110 7.60 13.83 -26.56
N GLN A 111 8.21 13.46 -25.44
CA GLN A 111 8.77 12.11 -25.24
C GLN A 111 7.70 11.02 -25.33
N PHE A 112 6.52 11.28 -24.77
CA PHE A 112 5.41 10.35 -24.84
C PHE A 112 4.89 10.16 -26.27
N LEU A 113 4.73 11.26 -27.04
CA LEU A 113 4.32 11.22 -28.44
C LEU A 113 5.33 10.47 -29.31
N ASP A 114 6.62 10.77 -29.19
CA ASP A 114 7.69 10.08 -29.91
C ASP A 114 7.69 8.56 -29.59
N SER A 115 7.33 8.18 -28.36
CA SER A 115 7.20 6.77 -27.96
C SER A 115 6.00 6.05 -28.57
N LEU A 116 4.96 6.79 -28.98
CA LEU A 116 3.76 6.25 -29.63
C LEU A 116 3.96 6.18 -31.15
N GLU A 117 4.54 7.21 -31.73
CA GLU A 117 4.86 7.34 -33.14
C GLU A 117 6.26 7.96 -33.27
N PRO A 118 7.28 7.18 -33.64
CA PRO A 118 8.64 7.68 -33.77
C PRO A 118 8.74 8.88 -34.72
N GLY A 119 9.32 9.98 -34.25
CA GLY A 119 9.44 11.23 -34.99
C GLY A 119 8.24 12.18 -34.85
N ALA A 120 7.19 11.80 -34.11
CA ALA A 120 6.11 12.72 -33.77
C ALA A 120 6.64 13.84 -32.87
N VAL A 121 6.37 15.08 -33.26
CA VAL A 121 6.76 16.27 -32.51
C VAL A 121 5.54 16.94 -31.93
N LEU A 122 5.69 17.46 -30.71
CA LEU A 122 4.64 18.26 -30.08
C LEU A 122 4.49 19.57 -30.87
N GLY A 123 3.33 19.76 -31.51
CA GLY A 123 2.96 21.05 -32.11
C GLY A 123 2.67 22.11 -31.04
N GLN A 124 2.33 23.33 -31.45
CA GLN A 124 1.77 24.30 -30.51
C GLN A 124 0.45 23.76 -29.96
N ALA A 125 0.44 23.47 -28.66
CA ALA A 125 -0.79 23.11 -27.95
C ALA A 125 -1.74 24.31 -27.99
N GLY A 126 -2.85 24.18 -28.71
CA GLY A 126 -3.98 25.10 -28.58
C GLY A 126 -4.67 24.91 -27.22
N ALA A 127 -5.69 25.72 -26.94
CA ALA A 127 -6.61 25.43 -25.84
C ALA A 127 -7.10 23.97 -25.93
N ALA A 128 -7.31 23.32 -24.79
CA ALA A 128 -7.79 21.94 -24.76
C ALA A 128 -9.15 21.84 -25.45
N ASN A 129 -9.15 21.41 -26.71
CA ASN A 129 -10.34 21.38 -27.57
C ASN A 129 -11.12 20.06 -27.47
N ILE A 130 -10.78 19.20 -26.50
CA ILE A 130 -11.54 17.97 -26.25
C ILE A 130 -12.81 18.35 -25.50
N THR A 131 -13.87 18.66 -26.24
CA THR A 131 -15.20 18.84 -25.66
C THR A 131 -15.66 17.53 -25.05
N ASP A 132 -16.05 17.54 -23.77
CA ASP A 132 -16.72 16.38 -23.16
C ASP A 132 -18.05 16.14 -23.88
N ARG A 133 -18.11 15.06 -24.66
CA ARG A 133 -19.31 14.68 -25.43
C ARG A 133 -20.33 13.89 -24.60
N ARG A 134 -20.02 13.57 -23.34
CA ARG A 134 -20.91 12.77 -22.49
C ARG A 134 -22.06 13.64 -21.98
N SER A 135 -23.28 13.31 -22.38
CA SER A 135 -24.47 13.96 -21.84
C SER A 135 -24.71 13.54 -20.39
N GLY A 136 -24.94 14.52 -19.50
CA GLY A 136 -25.32 14.27 -18.10
C GLY A 136 -24.23 13.63 -17.23
N PHE A 137 -22.97 13.59 -17.68
CA PHE A 137 -21.87 13.02 -16.89
C PHE A 137 -21.58 13.87 -15.64
N SER A 138 -21.46 13.19 -14.50
CA SER A 138 -20.99 13.81 -13.26
C SER A 138 -19.96 12.90 -12.61
N ALA A 139 -18.73 13.38 -12.49
CA ALA A 139 -17.65 12.66 -11.82
C ALA A 139 -18.01 12.33 -10.37
N ALA A 140 -18.67 13.26 -9.67
CA ALA A 140 -19.15 13.07 -8.30
C ALA A 140 -20.22 11.98 -8.20
N LYS A 141 -21.22 11.97 -9.09
CA LYS A 141 -22.24 10.90 -9.10
C LYS A 141 -21.64 9.54 -9.41
N ARG A 142 -20.77 9.46 -10.44
CA ARG A 142 -20.05 8.22 -10.77
C ARG A 142 -19.25 7.71 -9.57
N HIS A 143 -18.55 8.60 -8.86
CA HIS A 143 -17.77 8.23 -7.68
C HIS A 143 -18.67 7.68 -6.57
N ALA A 144 -19.77 8.37 -6.23
CA ALA A 144 -20.74 7.91 -5.24
C ALA A 144 -21.34 6.54 -5.60
N GLU A 145 -21.68 6.32 -6.87
CA GLU A 145 -22.16 5.02 -7.36
C GLU A 145 -21.11 3.91 -7.20
N GLN A 146 -19.84 4.19 -7.48
CA GLN A 146 -18.76 3.22 -7.29
C GLN A 146 -18.59 2.86 -5.82
N VAL A 147 -18.61 3.84 -4.92
CA VAL A 147 -18.55 3.61 -3.47
C VAL A 147 -19.73 2.76 -3.01
N HIS A 148 -20.95 3.07 -3.43
CA HIS A 148 -22.14 2.27 -3.11
C HIS A 148 -22.09 0.84 -3.71
N LYS A 149 -21.43 0.65 -4.85
CA LYS A 149 -21.20 -0.70 -5.40
C LYS A 149 -20.23 -1.49 -4.50
N LEU A 150 -19.14 -0.86 -4.05
CA LEU A 150 -18.18 -1.48 -3.14
C LEU A 150 -18.82 -1.83 -1.79
N ASP A 151 -19.64 -0.94 -1.23
CA ASP A 151 -20.38 -1.21 0.01
C ASP A 151 -21.34 -2.39 -0.17
N ARG A 152 -22.23 -2.36 -1.17
CA ARG A 152 -23.15 -3.48 -1.43
C ARG A 152 -22.43 -4.80 -1.66
N HIS A 153 -21.30 -4.78 -2.36
CA HIS A 153 -20.47 -5.97 -2.53
C HIS A 153 -19.93 -6.47 -1.19
N THR A 154 -19.40 -5.58 -0.35
CA THR A 154 -18.91 -5.92 0.99
C THR A 154 -20.03 -6.49 1.87
N GLN A 155 -21.21 -5.88 1.86
CA GLN A 155 -22.39 -6.39 2.58
C GLN A 155 -22.80 -7.79 2.09
N TRP A 156 -22.74 -8.01 0.77
CA TRP A 156 -22.98 -9.34 0.20
C TRP A 156 -21.92 -10.35 0.67
N VAL A 157 -20.63 -10.02 0.59
CA VAL A 157 -19.53 -10.88 1.07
C VAL A 157 -19.71 -11.23 2.55
N LEU A 158 -20.09 -10.27 3.40
CA LEU A 158 -20.35 -10.52 4.82
C LEU A 158 -21.49 -11.52 5.03
N ARG A 159 -22.58 -11.39 4.28
CA ARG A 159 -23.71 -12.32 4.34
C ARG A 159 -23.35 -13.73 3.83
N GLU A 160 -22.51 -13.83 2.82
CA GLU A 160 -22.04 -15.11 2.28
C GLU A 160 -20.92 -15.74 3.12
N SER A 161 -20.21 -14.94 3.92
CA SER A 161 -19.04 -15.37 4.70
C SER A 161 -19.26 -16.61 5.60
N PRO A 162 -20.44 -16.84 6.23
CA PRO A 162 -20.65 -18.04 7.04
C PRO A 162 -20.63 -19.31 6.20
N TYR A 163 -21.16 -19.28 4.97
CA TYR A 163 -21.18 -20.43 4.07
C TYR A 163 -19.77 -20.75 3.56
N VAL A 164 -18.98 -19.73 3.24
CA VAL A 164 -17.56 -19.89 2.87
C VAL A 164 -16.77 -20.47 4.03
N ARG A 165 -16.89 -19.90 5.24
CA ARG A 165 -16.23 -20.39 6.45
C ARG A 165 -16.59 -21.84 6.77
N LYS A 166 -17.86 -22.22 6.65
CA LYS A 166 -18.33 -23.61 6.85
C LYS A 166 -17.76 -24.59 5.82
N ARG A 167 -17.53 -24.15 4.58
CA ARG A 167 -16.90 -24.98 3.53
C ARG A 167 -15.40 -25.12 3.75
N PHE A 168 -14.74 -24.07 4.22
CA PHE A 168 -13.30 -24.01 4.46
C PHE A 168 -12.87 -24.74 5.74
N TYR A 169 -13.49 -24.42 6.88
CA TYR A 169 -13.11 -24.93 8.20
C TYR A 169 -13.87 -26.21 8.54
N LYS A 170 -13.19 -27.35 8.41
CA LYS A 170 -13.71 -28.69 8.64
C LYS A 170 -12.74 -29.51 9.49
N PRO A 171 -12.60 -29.21 10.78
CA PRO A 171 -11.75 -29.97 11.69
C PRO A 171 -12.35 -31.35 11.97
N ASP A 172 -11.51 -32.29 12.38
CA ASP A 172 -11.95 -33.58 12.91
C ASP A 172 -12.31 -33.42 14.39
N THR A 173 -13.60 -33.49 14.72
CA THR A 173 -14.11 -33.31 16.09
C THR A 173 -14.33 -34.63 16.83
N SER A 174 -13.81 -35.75 16.33
CA SER A 174 -14.03 -37.08 16.96
C SER A 174 -13.25 -37.30 18.25
N SER A 175 -12.19 -36.53 18.49
CA SER A 175 -11.43 -36.50 19.75
C SER A 175 -10.58 -35.22 19.83
N LEU A 176 -10.08 -34.88 21.02
CA LEU A 176 -9.20 -33.72 21.20
C LEU A 176 -7.92 -33.83 20.35
N ALA A 177 -7.23 -34.97 20.39
CA ALA A 177 -5.99 -35.18 19.65
C ALA A 177 -6.18 -35.03 18.12
N LYS A 178 -7.29 -35.56 17.58
CA LYS A 178 -7.63 -35.40 16.15
C LYS A 178 -8.05 -33.98 15.81
N PHE A 179 -8.73 -33.29 16.72
CA PHE A 179 -9.06 -31.88 16.57
C PHE A 179 -7.79 -31.03 16.50
N GLU A 180 -6.84 -31.23 17.39
CA GLU A 180 -5.57 -30.53 17.39
C GLU A 180 -4.78 -30.77 16.11
N ALA A 181 -4.62 -32.03 15.70
CA ALA A 181 -3.89 -32.40 14.50
C ALA A 181 -4.53 -31.86 13.21
N SER A 182 -5.86 -31.96 13.08
CA SER A 182 -6.57 -31.43 11.90
C SER A 182 -6.57 -29.91 11.82
N ASN A 183 -6.40 -29.22 12.97
CA ASN A 183 -6.31 -27.77 13.05
C ASN A 183 -4.96 -27.20 12.67
N GLU A 184 -3.89 -27.99 12.71
CA GLU A 184 -2.53 -27.49 12.52
C GLU A 184 -2.35 -26.78 11.17
N LYS A 185 -2.97 -27.32 10.11
CA LYS A 185 -2.96 -26.66 8.79
C LYS A 185 -3.60 -25.27 8.80
N TYR A 186 -4.69 -25.09 9.56
CA TYR A 186 -5.40 -23.81 9.63
C TYR A 186 -4.63 -22.80 10.47
N ARG A 187 -3.98 -23.24 11.57
CA ARG A 187 -3.10 -22.40 12.37
C ARG A 187 -1.92 -21.91 11.53
N ARG A 188 -1.26 -22.83 10.83
CA ARG A 188 -0.14 -22.49 9.96
C ARG A 188 -0.56 -21.52 8.86
N GLN A 189 -1.65 -21.81 8.14
CA GLN A 189 -2.17 -20.92 7.10
C GLN A 189 -2.51 -19.52 7.64
N PHE A 190 -3.17 -19.45 8.80
CA PHE A 190 -3.50 -18.16 9.41
C PHE A 190 -2.23 -17.38 9.78
N TYR A 191 -1.25 -18.07 10.34
CA TYR A 191 0.01 -17.47 10.79
C TYR A 191 0.91 -17.04 9.63
N GLU A 192 0.99 -17.82 8.55
CA GLU A 192 1.87 -17.55 7.40
C GLU A 192 1.20 -16.62 6.38
N ASP A 193 -0.07 -16.86 6.04
CA ASP A 193 -0.70 -16.20 4.89
C ASP A 193 -1.61 -15.02 5.27
N VAL A 194 -2.10 -14.96 6.52
CA VAL A 194 -3.12 -13.96 6.92
C VAL A 194 -2.55 -12.87 7.79
N ILE A 195 -1.96 -13.22 8.93
CA ILE A 195 -1.40 -12.22 9.86
C ILE A 195 0.10 -12.00 9.68
N GLY A 196 0.78 -12.90 8.97
CA GLY A 196 2.23 -12.91 8.82
C GLY A 196 2.96 -13.38 10.07
N ARG A 197 4.19 -13.86 9.87
CA ARG A 197 5.07 -14.37 10.93
C ARG A 197 6.35 -13.54 11.01
N PHE A 198 6.67 -13.08 12.21
CA PHE A 198 8.00 -12.55 12.52
C PHE A 198 8.95 -13.72 12.80
N ASP A 199 10.06 -13.78 12.10
CA ASP A 199 11.17 -14.72 12.32
C ASP A 199 12.24 -14.16 13.26
N ASN A 200 12.05 -12.92 13.73
CA ASN A 200 12.90 -12.26 14.72
C ASN A 200 13.03 -13.09 16.00
N LYS A 201 14.26 -13.19 16.51
CA LYS A 201 14.52 -13.83 17.79
C LYS A 201 13.92 -13.01 18.93
N MET A 202 12.96 -13.60 19.65
CA MET A 202 12.39 -12.98 20.85
C MET A 202 13.46 -12.80 21.94
N LEU A 203 13.41 -11.67 22.63
CA LEU A 203 14.17 -11.44 23.85
C LEU A 203 13.53 -12.20 25.03
N PRO A 204 14.28 -12.51 26.10
CA PRO A 204 13.68 -12.86 27.38
C PRO A 204 12.69 -11.77 27.80
N PHE A 205 11.48 -12.13 28.23
CA PHE A 205 10.42 -11.14 28.44
C PHE A 205 10.71 -10.08 29.49
N ASN A 206 11.68 -10.30 30.39
CA ASN A 206 12.10 -9.35 31.44
C ASN A 206 10.90 -8.60 32.05
N ALA A 207 9.90 -9.36 32.49
CA ALA A 207 8.59 -8.81 32.83
C ALA A 207 8.72 -7.80 33.97
N ARG A 208 8.25 -6.58 33.71
CA ARG A 208 8.23 -5.47 34.67
C ARG A 208 6.78 -5.11 34.94
N SER A 209 6.41 -5.03 36.23
CA SER A 209 5.06 -4.63 36.61
C SER A 209 5.06 -3.56 37.70
N ARG A 210 4.08 -2.67 37.66
CA ARG A 210 3.80 -1.70 38.73
C ARG A 210 2.30 -1.62 38.99
N LYS A 211 1.90 -1.44 40.25
CA LYS A 211 0.50 -1.17 40.59
C LYS A 211 0.17 0.24 40.08
N SER A 212 -0.80 0.35 39.18
CA SER A 212 -1.24 1.63 38.60
C SER A 212 -2.67 1.99 39.01
N TYR A 213 -3.45 1.03 39.50
CA TYR A 213 -4.83 1.23 39.91
C TYR A 213 -5.18 0.39 41.15
N GLU A 214 -6.03 0.96 42.01
CA GLU A 214 -6.53 0.30 43.20
C GLU A 214 -8.00 0.67 43.42
N SER A 215 -8.82 -0.35 43.70
CA SER A 215 -10.24 -0.21 44.02
C SER A 215 -10.62 -1.27 45.05
N GLU A 216 -11.83 -1.16 45.62
CA GLU A 216 -12.33 -2.15 46.59
C GLU A 216 -12.45 -3.57 46.01
N LYS A 217 -12.63 -3.72 44.70
CA LYS A 217 -12.93 -5.02 44.06
C LYS A 217 -11.78 -5.58 43.24
N TRP A 218 -10.84 -4.73 42.84
CA TRP A 218 -9.76 -5.12 41.94
C TRP A 218 -8.55 -4.19 42.07
N VAL A 219 -7.38 -4.75 41.75
CA VAL A 219 -6.11 -4.04 41.62
C VAL A 219 -5.62 -4.18 40.19
N GLY A 220 -5.21 -3.07 39.58
CA GLY A 220 -4.68 -3.02 38.22
C GLY A 220 -3.18 -2.81 38.22
N HIS A 221 -2.46 -3.72 37.59
CA HIS A 221 -1.03 -3.60 37.34
C HIS A 221 -0.78 -3.25 35.88
N GLU A 222 0.05 -2.26 35.65
CA GLU A 222 0.67 -2.02 34.36
C GLU A 222 1.83 -2.99 34.19
N VAL A 223 1.89 -3.68 33.05
CA VAL A 223 2.88 -4.72 32.74
C VAL A 223 3.55 -4.38 31.43
N THR A 224 4.88 -4.45 31.42
CA THR A 224 5.71 -4.30 30.23
C THR A 224 6.58 -5.54 30.05
N LEU A 225 6.64 -6.05 28.82
CA LEU A 225 7.48 -7.18 28.41
C LEU A 225 8.40 -6.75 27.27
N ASP A 226 9.65 -7.21 27.31
CA ASP A 226 10.58 -7.07 26.20
C ASP A 226 10.25 -8.12 25.13
N ILE A 227 10.06 -7.72 23.88
CA ILE A 227 9.71 -8.64 22.78
C ILE A 227 10.85 -8.73 21.77
N PHE A 228 11.23 -7.60 21.16
CA PHE A 228 12.37 -7.47 20.24
C PHE A 228 13.21 -6.24 20.63
N PRO A 229 14.43 -6.06 20.08
CA PRO A 229 15.14 -4.80 20.23
C PRO A 229 14.22 -3.62 19.87
N ASP A 230 14.13 -2.65 20.77
CA ASP A 230 13.29 -1.44 20.65
C ASP A 230 11.76 -1.69 20.52
N VAL A 231 11.28 -2.92 20.75
CA VAL A 231 9.85 -3.27 20.73
C VAL A 231 9.43 -3.92 22.05
N ILE A 232 8.48 -3.28 22.73
CA ILE A 232 7.88 -3.77 23.98
C ILE A 232 6.41 -4.15 23.77
N ALA A 233 5.94 -5.14 24.52
CA ALA A 233 4.51 -5.36 24.73
C ALA A 233 4.10 -4.67 26.03
N TYR A 234 3.00 -3.94 25.99
CA TYR A 234 2.49 -3.14 27.10
C TYR A 234 1.01 -3.44 27.31
N GLY A 235 0.59 -3.57 28.57
CA GLY A 235 -0.82 -3.74 28.89
C GLY A 235 -1.12 -3.65 30.38
N PHE A 236 -2.39 -3.84 30.72
CA PHE A 236 -2.88 -3.87 32.10
C PHE A 236 -3.34 -5.27 32.47
N CYS A 237 -2.94 -5.73 33.65
CA CYS A 237 -3.42 -6.96 34.26
C CYS A 237 -4.26 -6.62 35.50
N PHE A 238 -5.50 -7.09 35.52
CA PHE A 238 -6.45 -6.80 36.60
C PHE A 238 -6.66 -8.05 37.47
N TYR A 239 -6.43 -7.90 38.76
CA TYR A 239 -6.62 -8.94 39.76
C TYR A 239 -7.82 -8.60 40.62
N ARG A 240 -8.65 -9.58 40.93
CA ARG A 240 -9.75 -9.42 41.87
C ARG A 240 -9.19 -9.41 43.30
N VAL A 241 -9.63 -8.45 44.11
CA VAL A 241 -9.39 -8.48 45.56
C VAL A 241 -10.45 -9.39 46.16
N THR A 242 -10.01 -10.50 46.77
CA THR A 242 -10.87 -11.43 47.52
C THR A 242 -11.29 -10.83 48.85
#